data_AF-A0A1V4KMB4-F1
#
_entry.id   AF-A0A1V4KMB4-F1
#
_cell.length_a   1.000
_cell.length_b   1.000
_cell.length_c   1.000
_cell.angle_alpha   90.00
_cell.angle_beta   90.00
_cell.angle_gamma   90.00
#
_symmetry.space_group_name_H-M   'P 1'
#
loop_
_entity.id
_entity.type
_entity.pdbx_description
1 polymer ?
#
loop_
_entity_poly.entity_id
_entity_poly.type
_entity_poly.pdbx_seq_one_letter_code
_entity_poly.pdbx_strand_id
1 'polypeptide(L)'
;MGAGPVSLWLWLCWALPARASGATEPRLQRDMPNVCPVFELALVGHQQPCVQAFSRMVKMWKQGCAGRKWCMGYERRSGYYTVYKQAYRMERQTVYKCCPGWVQRDGEPGCLHLLCTVGTCFNGGRCSEAGSQMCQCPAGFQGPRCQYG
;
A
#
# COMPACT_ATOMS: atom_id res chain seq x y z
N MET A 1 3.10 -65.57 -3.57
CA MET A 1 3.32 -64.57 -4.65
C MET A 1 1.97 -64.32 -5.32
N GLY A 2 1.45 -63.11 -5.51
CA GLY A 2 2.00 -61.78 -5.27
C GLY A 2 0.88 -60.83 -4.86
N ALA A 3 1.22 -59.90 -3.97
CA ALA A 3 0.40 -58.74 -3.66
C ALA A 3 0.44 -57.80 -4.88
N GLY A 4 -0.71 -57.58 -5.53
CA GLY A 4 -0.88 -56.52 -6.52
C GLY A 4 -1.08 -55.18 -5.79
N PRO A 5 -0.40 -54.10 -6.20
CA PRO A 5 -0.37 -52.87 -5.42
C PRO A 5 -1.67 -52.07 -5.61
N VAL A 6 -2.34 -51.81 -4.50
CA VAL A 6 -3.34 -50.76 -4.32
C VAL A 6 -2.61 -49.42 -4.41
N SER A 7 -2.56 -48.79 -5.58
CA SER A 7 -2.08 -47.40 -5.70
C SER A 7 -2.47 -46.80 -7.04
N LEU A 8 -3.70 -46.32 -7.14
CA LEU A 8 -4.07 -45.43 -8.24
C LEU A 8 -5.23 -44.48 -7.90
N TRP A 9 -5.24 -43.94 -6.67
CA TRP A 9 -6.17 -42.86 -6.28
C TRP A 9 -5.52 -41.87 -5.30
N LEU A 10 -4.28 -41.46 -5.54
CA LEU A 10 -3.56 -40.48 -4.70
C LEU A 10 -2.84 -39.38 -5.53
N TRP A 11 -3.38 -39.00 -6.69
CA TRP A 11 -2.77 -37.99 -7.56
C TRP A 11 -3.71 -36.85 -7.98
N LEU A 12 -4.64 -36.41 -7.13
CA LEU A 12 -5.51 -35.27 -7.47
C LEU A 12 -5.79 -34.28 -6.33
N CYS A 13 -4.90 -34.14 -5.34
CA CYS A 13 -5.01 -33.07 -4.33
C CYS A 13 -3.69 -32.35 -4.03
N TRP A 14 -2.78 -32.25 -4.99
CA TRP A 14 -1.90 -31.08 -5.02
C TRP A 14 -2.70 -29.98 -5.70
N ALA A 15 -3.60 -29.35 -4.93
CA ALA A 15 -4.16 -28.07 -5.32
C ALA A 15 -2.97 -27.14 -5.52
N LEU A 16 -2.61 -26.92 -6.79
CA LEU A 16 -1.80 -25.78 -7.18
C LEU A 16 -2.43 -24.59 -6.46
N PRO A 17 -1.67 -23.79 -5.68
CA PRO A 17 -2.21 -22.54 -5.22
C PRO A 17 -2.63 -21.83 -6.51
N ALA A 18 -3.93 -21.60 -6.67
CA ALA A 18 -4.42 -20.70 -7.70
C ALA A 18 -3.72 -19.39 -7.39
N ARG A 19 -2.66 -19.12 -8.14
CA ARG A 19 -1.94 -17.87 -8.04
C ARG A 19 -2.98 -16.87 -8.45
N ALA A 20 -3.55 -16.20 -7.46
CA ALA A 20 -4.31 -15.00 -7.69
C ALA A 20 -3.32 -14.07 -8.36
N SER A 21 -3.31 -14.08 -9.68
CA SER A 21 -2.79 -13.00 -10.50
C SER A 21 -3.72 -11.82 -10.26
N GLY A 22 -3.73 -11.30 -9.04
CA GLY A 22 -3.89 -9.87 -8.87
C GLY A 22 -2.72 -9.31 -9.66
N ALA A 23 -3.01 -8.85 -10.87
CA ALA A 23 -2.04 -8.17 -11.70
C ALA A 23 -1.45 -7.08 -10.81
N THR A 24 -0.25 -7.35 -10.29
CA THR A 24 0.52 -6.34 -9.61
C THR A 24 0.96 -5.46 -10.75
N GLU A 25 0.20 -4.39 -11.01
CA GLU A 25 0.58 -3.37 -11.98
C GLU A 25 2.07 -3.08 -11.75
N PRO A 26 2.89 -3.12 -12.81
CA PRO A 26 4.32 -2.88 -12.66
C PRO A 26 4.52 -1.53 -11.98
N ARG A 27 5.05 -1.52 -10.75
CA ARG A 27 5.29 -0.30 -10.00
C ARG A 27 6.20 0.61 -10.81
N LEU A 28 5.65 1.73 -11.28
CA LEU A 28 6.40 2.78 -11.97
C LEU A 28 7.56 3.26 -11.09
N GLN A 29 8.71 3.51 -11.71
CA GLN A 29 9.94 3.93 -11.04
C GLN A 29 10.44 5.26 -11.60
N ARG A 30 11.33 5.92 -10.86
CA ARG A 30 11.90 7.24 -11.20
C ARG A 30 12.53 7.28 -12.59
N ASP A 31 13.22 6.22 -12.99
CA ASP A 31 14.07 6.21 -14.20
C ASP A 31 13.31 5.76 -15.45
N MET A 32 11.99 5.61 -15.35
CA MET A 32 11.13 5.22 -16.46
C MET A 32 10.68 6.46 -17.26
N PRO A 33 10.52 6.33 -18.59
CA PRO A 33 10.10 7.43 -19.46
C PRO A 33 8.70 7.96 -19.10
N ASN A 34 8.57 9.29 -19.06
CA ASN A 34 7.35 10.03 -18.73
C ASN A 34 6.67 9.59 -17.42
N VAL A 35 7.48 9.24 -16.42
CA VAL A 35 7.04 8.99 -15.06
C VAL A 35 7.43 10.16 -14.16
N CYS A 36 6.44 10.71 -13.48
CA CYS A 36 6.59 11.88 -12.62
C CYS A 36 6.37 11.50 -11.14
N PRO A 37 7.14 12.08 -10.19
CA PRO A 37 6.85 11.95 -8.77
C PRO A 37 5.61 12.78 -8.40
N VAL A 38 4.65 12.14 -7.76
CA VAL A 38 3.43 12.76 -7.23
C VAL A 38 3.41 12.61 -5.72
N PHE A 39 3.10 13.68 -5.00
CA PHE A 39 2.94 13.63 -3.56
C PHE A 39 1.52 13.22 -3.20
N GLU A 40 1.40 12.11 -2.49
CA GLU A 40 0.13 11.65 -1.95
C GLU A 40 0.18 11.64 -0.43
N LEU A 41 -0.98 11.85 0.19
CA LEU A 41 -1.11 11.73 1.64
C LEU A 41 -1.48 10.29 1.97
N ALA A 42 -0.61 9.62 2.73
CA ALA A 42 -0.82 8.28 3.23
C ALA A 42 -1.04 8.32 4.75
N LEU A 43 -1.98 7.50 5.23
CA LEU A 43 -2.17 7.29 6.66
C LEU A 43 -1.11 6.29 7.15
N VAL A 44 -0.04 6.79 7.76
CA VAL A 44 1.07 5.98 8.26
C VAL A 44 0.94 5.77 9.75
N GLY A 45 1.09 4.52 10.19
CA GLY A 45 1.00 4.18 11.59
C GLY A 45 2.37 4.19 12.26
N HIS A 46 2.50 4.98 13.33
CA HIS A 46 3.71 5.10 14.14
C HIS A 46 3.47 4.57 15.56
N GLN A 47 4.49 3.93 16.11
CA GLN A 47 4.48 3.52 17.52
C GLN A 47 4.71 4.74 18.40
N GLN A 48 3.70 5.10 19.20
CA GLN A 48 3.79 6.18 20.18
C GLN A 48 3.89 5.61 21.60
N PRO A 49 4.91 5.99 22.37
CA PRO A 49 5.01 5.61 23.77
C PRO A 49 4.00 6.39 24.60
N CYS A 50 3.29 5.69 25.47
CA CYS A 50 2.35 6.24 26.43
C CYS A 50 2.71 5.71 27.83
N VAL A 51 2.88 6.61 28.79
CA VAL A 51 3.14 6.22 30.19
C VAL A 51 1.80 5.85 30.84
N GLN A 52 1.75 4.66 31.44
CA GLN A 52 0.62 4.18 32.23
C GLN A 52 1.01 4.04 33.70
N ALA A 53 0.12 4.49 34.57
CA ALA A 53 0.28 4.34 36.01
C ALA A 53 -0.56 3.15 36.50
N PHE A 54 -0.01 2.40 37.45
CA PHE A 54 -0.77 1.45 38.24
C PHE A 54 -0.48 1.68 39.72
N SER A 55 -1.48 1.51 40.57
CA SER A 55 -1.31 1.57 42.01
C SER A 55 -1.56 0.20 42.61
N ARG A 56 -0.67 -0.25 43.49
CA ARG A 56 -0.85 -1.46 44.29
C ARG A 56 -0.74 -1.15 45.78
N MET A 57 -1.49 -1.87 46.58
CA MET A 57 -1.33 -1.84 48.04
C MET A 57 -0.14 -2.72 48.41
N VAL A 58 0.85 -2.15 49.08
CA VAL A 58 2.00 -2.88 49.60
C VAL A 58 1.90 -2.99 51.10
N LYS A 59 2.36 -4.11 51.64
CA LYS A 59 2.52 -4.30 53.09
C LYS A 59 3.79 -3.58 53.52
N MET A 60 3.67 -2.71 54.52
CA MET A 60 4.79 -2.03 55.14
C MET A 60 4.67 -2.07 56.67
N TRP A 61 5.79 -1.97 57.37
CA TRP A 61 5.80 -1.88 58.82
C TRP A 61 5.61 -0.43 59.25
N LYS A 62 4.55 -0.16 60.01
CA LYS A 62 4.26 1.14 60.63
C LYS A 62 4.67 1.14 62.09
N GLN A 63 5.14 2.28 62.59
CA GLN A 63 5.45 2.52 64.00
C GLN A 63 4.27 3.23 64.69
N GLY A 64 4.20 3.15 66.03
CA GLY A 64 3.23 3.91 66.83
C GLY A 64 1.81 3.32 66.82
N CYS A 65 1.67 2.01 66.70
CA CYS A 65 0.38 1.34 66.70
C CYS A 65 -0.10 1.11 68.14
N ALA A 66 -1.42 1.15 68.38
CA ALA A 66 -1.98 0.91 69.71
C ALA A 66 -1.59 -0.47 70.25
N GLY A 67 -0.78 -0.51 71.31
CA GLY A 67 -0.35 -1.72 72.00
C GLY A 67 0.86 -2.48 71.40
N ARG A 68 1.41 -2.07 70.25
CA ARG A 68 2.62 -2.69 69.65
C ARG A 68 3.53 -1.65 69.00
N LYS A 69 4.85 -1.75 69.25
CA LYS A 69 5.86 -0.84 68.67
C LYS A 69 5.86 -0.83 67.14
N TRP A 70 5.57 -1.97 66.52
CA TRP A 70 5.45 -2.15 65.07
C TRP A 70 4.18 -2.92 64.71
N CYS A 71 3.50 -2.50 63.65
CA CYS A 71 2.38 -3.24 63.08
C CYS A 71 2.38 -3.22 61.55
N MET A 72 1.72 -4.20 60.95
CA MET A 72 1.56 -4.26 59.49
C MET A 72 0.54 -3.22 59.04
N GLY A 73 0.97 -2.27 58.24
CA GLY A 73 0.13 -1.31 57.54
C GLY A 73 0.12 -1.59 56.04
N TYR A 74 -0.97 -1.20 55.38
CA TYR A 74 -1.04 -1.21 53.93
C TYR A 74 -0.90 0.23 53.43
N GLU A 75 -0.01 0.42 52.46
CA GLU A 75 0.21 1.71 51.82
C GLU A 75 0.05 1.58 50.32
N ARG A 76 -0.57 2.58 49.68
CA ARG A 76 -0.72 2.62 48.23
C ARG A 76 0.59 3.09 47.62
N ARG A 77 1.20 2.27 46.77
CA ARG A 77 2.38 2.62 45.98
C ARG A 77 2.03 2.61 44.50
N SER A 78 2.40 3.68 43.80
CA SER A 78 2.21 3.82 42.36
C SER A 78 3.49 3.46 41.61
N GLY A 79 3.36 2.63 40.58
CA GLY A 79 4.40 2.33 39.60
C GLY A 79 4.01 2.87 38.22
N TYR A 80 5.01 3.15 37.39
CA TYR A 80 4.82 3.62 36.03
C TYR A 80 5.48 2.65 35.05
N TYR A 81 4.84 2.43 33.92
CA TYR A 81 5.39 1.65 32.81
C TYR A 81 5.01 2.30 31.48
N THR A 82 5.82 2.05 30.45
CA THR A 82 5.58 2.58 29.11
C THR A 82 4.94 1.50 28.27
N VAL A 83 3.80 1.83 27.65
CA VAL A 83 3.18 1.01 26.60
C VAL A 83 3.30 1.73 25.27
N TYR A 84 3.51 0.97 24.20
CA TYR A 84 3.53 1.52 22.85
C TYR A 84 2.17 1.29 22.20
N LYS A 85 1.58 2.36 21.65
CA LYS A 85 0.30 2.32 20.94
C LYS A 85 0.52 2.70 19.48
N GLN A 86 -0.24 2.07 18.59
CA GLN A 86 -0.24 2.46 17.18
C GLN A 86 -1.04 3.75 17.02
N ALA A 87 -0.37 4.83 16.65
CA ALA A 87 -0.99 6.10 16.34
C ALA A 87 -0.84 6.40 14.86
N TYR A 88 -1.94 6.73 14.19
CA TYR A 88 -1.94 7.03 12.77
C TYR A 88 -1.72 8.51 12.54
N ARG A 89 -0.78 8.83 11.65
CA ARG A 89 -0.44 10.19 11.23
C ARG A 89 -0.55 10.27 9.71
N MET A 90 -1.01 11.41 9.21
CA MET A 90 -0.97 11.71 7.78
C MET A 90 0.44 12.10 7.39
N GLU A 91 1.07 11.31 6.51
CA GLU A 91 2.41 11.57 5.99
C GLU A 91 2.38 11.74 4.47
N ARG A 92 3.29 12.56 3.95
CA ARG A 92 3.46 12.77 2.51
C ARG A 92 4.39 11.71 1.95
N GLN A 93 3.87 10.85 1.09
CA GLN A 93 4.64 9.83 0.38
C GLN A 93 4.76 10.19 -1.09
N THR A 94 5.93 9.94 -1.67
CA THR A 94 6.17 10.13 -3.10
C THR A 94 5.81 8.86 -3.84
N VAL A 95 4.77 8.94 -4.66
CA VAL A 95 4.32 7.86 -5.53
C VAL A 95 4.65 8.24 -6.97
N TYR A 96 5.11 7.28 -7.77
CA TYR A 96 5.42 7.51 -9.18
C TYR A 96 4.20 7.18 -10.05
N LYS A 97 3.82 8.12 -10.90
CA LYS A 97 2.68 8.01 -11.82
C LYS A 97 3.06 8.53 -13.20
N CYS A 98 2.27 8.21 -14.22
CA CYS A 98 2.45 8.84 -15.53
C CYS A 98 2.33 10.35 -15.43
N CYS A 99 3.23 11.06 -16.09
CA CYS A 99 3.15 12.51 -16.22
C CYS A 99 1.84 12.92 -16.92
N PRO A 100 1.34 14.15 -16.70
CA PRO A 100 0.13 14.63 -17.35
C PRO A 100 0.18 14.43 -18.87
N GLY A 101 -0.85 13.80 -19.44
CA GLY A 101 -0.92 13.53 -20.88
C GLY A 101 -0.25 12.24 -21.33
N TRP A 102 0.23 11.39 -20.41
CA TRP A 102 0.80 10.08 -20.71
C TRP A 102 0.02 8.97 -20.01
N VAL A 103 0.04 7.78 -20.61
CA VAL A 103 -0.62 6.57 -20.09
C VAL A 103 0.33 5.37 -20.21
N GLN A 104 0.28 4.48 -19.23
CA GLN A 104 0.96 3.20 -19.26
C GLN A 104 0.04 2.18 -19.93
N ARG A 105 0.59 1.37 -20.82
CA ARG A 105 -0.08 0.20 -21.39
C ARG A 105 0.50 -1.06 -20.78
N ASP A 106 -0.32 -2.08 -20.61
CA ASP A 106 0.05 -3.34 -19.96
C ASP A 106 1.36 -3.91 -20.52
N GLY A 107 2.34 -4.13 -19.63
CA GLY A 107 3.63 -4.73 -19.96
C GLY A 107 4.74 -3.76 -20.39
N GLU A 108 4.45 -2.46 -20.57
CA GLU A 108 5.46 -1.49 -20.99
C GLU A 108 6.26 -0.88 -19.80
N PRO A 109 7.58 -0.69 -19.94
CA PRO A 109 8.39 -0.01 -18.94
C PRO A 109 8.12 1.51 -19.00
N GLY A 110 7.24 2.00 -18.13
CA GLY A 110 6.90 3.42 -18.02
C GLY A 110 5.69 3.84 -18.85
N CYS A 111 5.62 5.12 -19.18
CA CYS A 111 4.46 5.72 -19.85
C CYS A 111 4.88 6.17 -21.26
N LEU A 112 4.75 5.26 -22.22
CA LEU A 112 5.20 5.48 -23.61
C LEU A 112 4.11 6.00 -24.54
N HIS A 113 2.85 6.00 -24.08
CA HIS A 113 1.72 6.40 -24.89
C HIS A 113 1.16 7.73 -24.41
N LEU A 114 0.80 8.61 -25.34
CA LEU A 114 0.08 9.81 -24.97
C LEU A 114 -1.38 9.46 -24.64
N LEU A 115 -1.94 10.15 -23.65
CA LEU A 115 -3.31 9.96 -23.18
C LEU A 115 -4.31 10.52 -24.20
N CYS A 116 -4.98 9.64 -24.93
CA CYS A 116 -6.02 10.04 -25.87
C CYS A 116 -7.41 9.96 -25.22
N THR A 117 -8.01 11.11 -24.93
CA THR A 117 -9.39 11.23 -24.41
C THR A 117 -10.36 11.70 -25.51
N VAL A 118 -11.66 11.53 -25.28
CA VAL A 118 -12.71 12.06 -26.18
C VAL A 118 -12.50 13.57 -26.37
N GLY A 119 -12.38 14.03 -27.62
CA GLY A 119 -12.07 15.43 -27.97
C GLY A 119 -10.57 15.75 -28.09
N THR A 120 -9.69 14.77 -27.86
CA THR A 120 -8.25 14.93 -28.16
C THR A 120 -8.02 15.04 -29.67
N CYS A 121 -8.65 14.20 -30.47
CA CYS A 121 -8.55 14.27 -31.93
C CYS A 121 -9.74 15.07 -32.50
N PHE A 122 -9.45 16.06 -33.34
CA PHE A 122 -10.46 16.89 -34.02
C PHE A 122 -10.88 16.29 -35.36
N ASN A 123 -11.91 16.85 -35.97
CA ASN A 123 -12.34 16.55 -37.35
C ASN A 123 -12.58 15.05 -37.62
N GLY A 124 -13.08 14.31 -36.63
CA GLY A 124 -13.36 12.87 -36.77
C GLY A 124 -12.13 11.97 -36.66
N GLY A 125 -10.98 12.50 -36.22
CA GLY A 125 -9.78 11.70 -35.96
C GLY A 125 -9.99 10.67 -34.85
N ARG A 126 -9.31 9.51 -34.97
CA ARG A 126 -9.39 8.42 -33.98
C ARG A 126 -8.09 8.31 -33.19
N CYS A 127 -8.18 7.92 -31.92
CA CYS A 127 -6.99 7.62 -31.12
C CYS A 127 -6.22 6.46 -31.75
N SER A 128 -4.91 6.60 -31.91
CA SER A 128 -4.11 5.49 -32.42
C SER A 128 -3.88 4.46 -31.32
N GLU A 129 -4.27 3.22 -31.57
CA GLU A 129 -3.99 2.09 -30.68
C GLU A 129 -2.53 1.61 -30.78
N ALA A 130 -1.75 2.05 -31.77
CA ALA A 130 -0.35 1.65 -31.89
C ALA A 130 0.46 2.75 -32.60
N GLY A 131 1.61 3.12 -32.03
CA GLY A 131 2.60 4.00 -32.68
C GLY A 131 2.89 5.32 -31.97
N SER A 132 3.77 6.11 -32.60
CA SER A 132 4.25 7.44 -32.15
C SER A 132 3.21 8.55 -32.35
N GLN A 133 2.20 8.31 -33.20
CA GLN A 133 1.18 9.30 -33.56
C GLN A 133 -0.06 9.15 -32.68
N MET A 134 -0.45 10.22 -31.98
CA MET A 134 -1.61 10.27 -31.07
C MET A 134 -2.94 10.04 -31.80
N CYS A 135 -3.14 10.68 -32.94
CA CYS A 135 -4.40 10.71 -33.69
C CYS A 135 -4.22 10.22 -35.12
N GLN A 136 -5.16 9.39 -35.58
CA GLN A 136 -5.32 8.98 -36.98
C GLN A 136 -6.30 9.93 -37.66
N CYS A 137 -5.79 10.74 -38.59
CA CYS A 137 -6.57 11.79 -39.24
C CYS A 137 -7.26 11.30 -40.53
N PRO A 138 -8.50 11.70 -40.79
CA PRO A 138 -9.15 11.45 -42.08
C PRO A 138 -8.52 12.28 -43.19
N ALA A 139 -8.76 11.88 -44.45
CA ALA A 139 -8.22 12.56 -45.62
C ALA A 139 -8.57 14.05 -45.63
N GLY A 140 -7.58 14.89 -45.96
CA GLY A 140 -7.70 16.34 -45.93
C GLY A 140 -7.24 16.98 -44.63
N PHE A 141 -7.23 16.26 -43.51
CA PHE A 141 -6.82 16.81 -42.21
C PHE A 141 -5.43 16.34 -41.78
N GLN A 142 -4.67 17.24 -41.15
CA GLN A 142 -3.27 17.06 -40.73
C GLN A 142 -3.01 17.68 -39.35
N GLY A 143 -1.86 17.33 -38.78
CA GLY A 143 -1.40 17.78 -37.46
C GLY A 143 -1.61 16.74 -36.36
N PRO A 144 -0.96 16.92 -35.19
CA PRO A 144 -0.96 15.95 -34.10
C PRO A 144 -2.34 15.64 -33.51
N ARG A 145 -3.32 16.54 -33.71
CA ARG A 145 -4.70 16.41 -33.27
C ARG A 145 -5.69 16.51 -34.43
N CYS A 146 -5.24 16.35 -35.68
CA CYS A 146 -6.06 16.53 -36.88
C CYS A 146 -6.72 17.91 -36.98
N GLN A 147 -6.02 18.95 -36.53
CA GLN A 147 -6.57 20.30 -36.39
C GLN A 147 -6.48 21.17 -37.65
N TYR A 148 -5.61 20.83 -38.60
CA TYR A 148 -5.43 21.57 -39.85
C TYR A 148 -6.14 20.82 -40.97
N GLY A 149 -6.82 21.51 -41.87
CA GLY A 149 -7.53 20.93 -43.02
C GLY A 149 -7.76 21.94 -44.13
#